data_AF-A0A952B637-F1
#
_entry.id   AF-A0A952B637-F1
#
_cell.length_a   1.000
_cell.length_b   1.000
_cell.length_c   1.000
_cell.angle_alpha   90.00
_cell.angle_beta   90.00
_cell.angle_gamma   90.00
#
_symmetry.space_group_name_H-M   'P 1'
#
loop_
_entity.id
_entity.type
_entity.pdbx_description
1 polymer ?
#
loop_
_entity_poly.entity_id
_entity_poly.type
_entity_poly.pdbx_seq_one_letter_code
_entity_poly.pdbx_strand_id
1 'polypeptide(L)'
;MTSQNKIDYKTTVEDEHWRDEEFQWARIFSSGDPAKGIVLLYIQKACTAFHEFEPSWKEGALDEEQVGFFRKRLAKRVRQIMVTMKNNDLDKINGAAELAEVLRSIESAKNLDELAELTETMHSVNHLLSDSLEEK
;
A
#
# COMPACT_ATOMS: atom_id res chain seq x y z
N MET A 1 2.71 14.34 31.76
CA MET A 1 2.86 12.88 31.56
C MET A 1 3.99 12.68 30.57
N THR A 2 4.96 11.87 30.96
CA THR A 2 6.32 11.76 30.44
C THR A 2 6.43 10.79 29.26
N SER A 3 7.36 11.14 28.36
CA SER A 3 7.87 10.36 27.21
C SER A 3 7.01 10.39 25.94
N GLN A 4 7.07 11.50 25.19
CA GLN A 4 7.15 11.38 23.73
C GLN A 4 8.40 10.54 23.46
N ASN A 5 8.23 9.24 23.19
CA ASN A 5 9.32 8.38 22.77
C ASN A 5 9.94 9.01 21.53
N LYS A 6 11.04 9.72 21.73
CA LYS A 6 11.92 10.13 20.64
C LYS A 6 12.47 8.82 20.09
N ILE A 7 11.86 8.34 19.01
CA ILE A 7 12.30 7.12 18.35
C ILE A 7 13.75 7.38 17.92
N ASP A 8 14.71 6.67 18.51
CA ASP A 8 16.12 6.70 18.07
C ASP A 8 16.27 5.81 16.83
N TYR A 9 15.46 6.09 15.80
CA TYR A 9 15.54 5.41 14.52
C TYR A 9 16.58 6.11 13.65
N LYS A 10 17.49 5.33 13.07
CA LYS A 10 18.57 5.81 12.21
C LYS A 10 18.35 5.25 10.82
N THR A 11 18.28 6.14 9.85
CA THR A 11 18.11 5.85 8.43
C THR A 11 19.46 5.86 7.70
N THR A 12 19.56 5.09 6.63
CA THR A 12 20.65 5.19 5.63
C THR A 12 20.21 5.85 4.34
N VAL A 13 18.97 6.32 4.25
CA VAL A 13 18.37 6.88 3.04
C VAL A 13 18.82 8.34 2.87
N GLU A 14 19.54 8.59 1.79
CA GLU A 14 20.06 9.92 1.46
C GLU A 14 19.01 10.80 0.76
N ASP A 15 18.13 10.19 -0.05
CA ASP A 15 17.02 10.86 -0.71
C ASP A 15 16.02 11.41 0.32
N GLU A 16 15.63 12.68 0.18
CA GLU A 16 14.79 13.36 1.17
C GLU A 16 13.38 12.78 1.24
N HIS A 17 12.77 12.52 0.10
CA HIS A 17 11.40 12.01 0.03
C HIS A 17 11.31 10.60 0.62
N TRP A 18 12.20 9.70 0.20
CA TRP A 18 12.22 8.33 0.71
C TRP A 18 12.59 8.27 2.19
N ARG A 19 13.45 9.17 2.66
CA ARG A 19 13.80 9.26 4.07
C ARG A 19 12.60 9.69 4.92
N ASP A 20 11.81 10.64 4.44
CA ASP A 20 10.62 11.10 5.15
C ASP A 20 9.55 10.01 5.24
N GLU A 21 9.35 9.24 4.16
CA GLU A 21 8.52 8.03 4.18
C GLU A 21 9.02 7.01 5.19
N GLU A 22 10.32 6.69 5.18
CA GLU A 22 10.90 5.71 6.10
C GLU A 22 10.72 6.14 7.57
N PHE A 23 10.90 7.44 7.87
CA PHE A 23 10.63 7.96 9.20
C PHE A 23 9.14 7.94 9.57
N GLN A 24 8.23 8.20 8.63
CA GLN A 24 6.79 8.02 8.85
C GLN A 24 6.48 6.58 9.22
N TRP A 25 7.05 5.61 8.50
CA TRP A 25 6.85 4.20 8.78
C TRP A 25 7.37 3.83 10.17
N ALA A 26 8.57 4.30 10.54
CA ALA A 26 9.12 4.09 11.87
C ALA A 26 8.18 4.63 12.97
N ARG A 27 7.57 5.80 12.76
CA ARG A 27 6.58 6.38 13.68
C ARG A 27 5.33 5.50 13.79
N ILE A 28 4.75 5.09 12.67
CA ILE A 28 3.57 4.20 12.63
C ILE A 28 3.86 2.88 13.37
N PHE A 29 5.00 2.23 13.09
CA PHE A 29 5.38 0.98 13.75
C PHE A 29 5.59 1.13 15.26
N SER A 30 6.07 2.29 15.69
CA SER A 30 6.33 2.59 17.11
C SER A 30 5.11 3.13 17.88
N SER A 31 3.98 3.37 17.21
CA SER A 31 2.78 3.99 17.79
C SER A 31 2.16 3.21 18.96
N GLY A 32 2.55 1.95 19.16
CA GLY A 32 1.96 1.06 20.15
C GLY A 32 0.67 0.39 19.67
N ASP A 33 0.28 0.59 18.42
CA ASP A 33 -0.86 -0.06 17.77
C ASP A 33 -0.39 -1.05 16.69
N PRO A 34 -0.38 -2.36 16.99
CA PRO A 34 0.06 -3.38 16.03
C PRO A 34 -0.79 -3.41 14.75
N ALA A 35 -2.07 -3.02 14.81
CA ALA A 35 -2.93 -3.06 13.64
C ALA A 35 -2.46 -2.06 12.58
N LYS A 36 -2.05 -0.86 12.99
CA LYS A 36 -1.49 0.16 12.08
C LYS A 36 -0.23 -0.33 11.40
N GLY A 37 0.69 -0.92 12.16
CA GLY A 37 1.92 -1.50 11.61
C GLY A 37 1.65 -2.61 10.60
N ILE A 38 0.68 -3.50 10.86
CA ILE A 38 0.32 -4.58 9.92
C ILE A 38 -0.37 -4.02 8.66
N VAL A 39 -1.25 -3.02 8.80
CA VAL A 39 -1.87 -2.36 7.63
C VAL A 39 -0.80 -1.68 6.78
N LEU A 40 0.12 -0.92 7.40
CA LEU A 40 1.27 -0.30 6.71
C LEU A 40 2.09 -1.34 5.96
N LEU A 41 2.46 -2.44 6.61
CA LEU A 41 3.23 -3.52 5.97
C LEU A 41 2.50 -4.09 4.75
N TYR A 42 1.18 -4.30 4.83
CA TYR A 42 0.42 -4.86 3.73
C TYR A 42 0.23 -3.87 2.57
N ILE A 43 0.03 -2.58 2.84
CA ILE A 43 -0.08 -1.57 1.78
C ILE A 43 1.25 -1.38 1.04
N GLN A 44 2.38 -1.37 1.74
CA GLN A 44 3.71 -1.31 1.12
C GLN A 44 3.99 -2.54 0.23
N LYS A 45 3.61 -3.73 0.70
CA LYS A 45 3.68 -4.98 -0.09
C LYS A 45 2.77 -4.98 -1.31
N ALA A 46 1.62 -4.30 -1.24
CA ALA A 46 0.74 -4.16 -2.39
C ALA A 46 1.34 -3.17 -3.38
N CYS A 47 1.71 -1.97 -2.94
CA CYS A 47 2.32 -0.93 -3.77
C CYS A 47 3.57 -1.45 -4.52
N THR A 48 4.47 -2.14 -3.82
CA THR A 48 5.65 -2.79 -4.44
C THR A 48 5.23 -3.76 -5.54
N ALA A 49 4.19 -4.57 -5.33
CA ALA A 49 3.74 -5.53 -6.34
C ALA A 49 3.18 -4.86 -7.61
N PHE A 50 2.62 -3.65 -7.52
CA PHE A 50 2.22 -2.87 -8.69
C PHE A 50 3.44 -2.28 -9.39
N HIS A 51 4.38 -1.68 -8.64
CA HIS A 51 5.63 -1.15 -9.19
C HIS A 51 6.59 -2.22 -9.74
N GLU A 52 6.42 -3.49 -9.39
CA GLU A 52 7.10 -4.60 -10.07
C GLU A 52 6.33 -5.06 -11.32
N PHE A 53 5.00 -5.05 -11.25
CA PHE A 53 4.12 -5.53 -12.31
C PHE A 53 4.14 -4.62 -13.55
N GLU A 54 3.91 -3.32 -13.38
CA GLU A 54 3.81 -2.36 -14.48
C GLU A 54 5.06 -2.33 -15.37
N PRO A 55 6.28 -2.16 -14.85
CA PRO A 55 7.47 -2.19 -15.71
C PRO A 55 7.68 -3.55 -16.35
N SER A 56 7.41 -4.65 -15.63
CA SER A 56 7.51 -6.00 -16.21
C SER A 56 6.56 -6.18 -17.40
N TRP A 57 5.35 -5.61 -17.32
CA TRP A 57 4.41 -5.60 -18.43
C TRP A 57 4.91 -4.72 -19.59
N LYS A 58 5.29 -3.47 -19.31
CA LYS A 58 5.75 -2.51 -20.32
C LYS A 58 7.00 -2.98 -21.08
N GLU A 59 7.88 -3.72 -20.42
CA GLU A 59 9.08 -4.32 -21.03
C GLU A 59 8.78 -5.65 -21.75
N GLY A 60 7.52 -6.09 -21.82
CA GLY A 60 7.11 -7.31 -22.52
C GLY A 60 7.53 -8.60 -21.83
N ALA A 61 7.81 -8.56 -20.52
CA ALA A 61 8.22 -9.73 -19.75
C ALA A 61 7.04 -10.62 -19.31
N LEU A 62 5.80 -10.14 -19.47
CA LEU A 62 4.58 -10.85 -19.07
C LEU A 62 3.76 -11.28 -20.29
N ASP A 63 3.07 -12.41 -20.15
CA ASP A 63 2.15 -12.94 -21.15
C ASP A 63 0.73 -12.40 -20.92
N GLU A 64 0.11 -11.83 -21.96
CA GLU A 64 -1.25 -11.27 -21.95
C GLU A 64 -2.30 -12.27 -21.47
N GLU A 65 -2.14 -13.56 -21.77
CA GLU A 65 -3.06 -14.62 -21.35
C GLU A 65 -3.12 -14.76 -19.81
N GLN A 66 -2.12 -14.22 -19.10
CA GLN A 66 -2.03 -14.28 -17.64
C GLN A 66 -2.81 -13.18 -16.91
N VAL A 67 -3.61 -12.36 -17.60
CA VAL A 67 -4.44 -11.32 -16.96
C VAL A 67 -5.25 -11.85 -15.78
N GLY A 68 -5.86 -13.05 -15.93
CA GLY A 68 -6.63 -13.67 -14.86
C GLY A 68 -5.79 -14.00 -13.61
N PHE A 69 -4.53 -14.40 -13.80
CA PHE A 69 -3.59 -14.70 -12.73
C PHE A 69 -3.17 -13.42 -11.99
N PHE A 70 -2.73 -12.39 -12.71
CA PHE A 70 -2.29 -11.12 -12.11
C PHE A 70 -3.43 -10.40 -11.41
N ARG A 71 -4.60 -10.31 -12.03
CA ARG A 71 -5.82 -9.77 -11.42
C ARG A 71 -6.12 -10.42 -10.08
N LYS A 72 -6.12 -11.77 -10.02
CA LYS A 72 -6.37 -12.51 -8.77
C LYS A 72 -5.31 -12.22 -7.72
N ARG A 73 -4.04 -12.12 -8.11
CA ARG A 73 -2.91 -11.87 -7.21
C ARG A 73 -2.95 -10.47 -6.60
N LEU A 74 -3.15 -9.44 -7.43
CA LEU A 74 -3.25 -8.04 -6.99
C LEU A 74 -4.49 -7.83 -6.11
N ALA A 75 -5.67 -8.33 -6.54
CA ALA A 75 -6.90 -8.23 -5.77
C ALA A 75 -6.78 -8.91 -4.40
N LYS A 76 -6.10 -10.07 -4.32
CA LYS A 76 -5.89 -10.75 -3.03
C LYS A 76 -5.11 -9.88 -2.04
N ARG A 77 -4.10 -9.13 -2.50
CA ARG A 77 -3.32 -8.22 -1.65
C ARG A 77 -4.18 -7.07 -1.13
N VAL A 78 -4.92 -6.43 -2.01
CA VAL A 78 -5.81 -5.31 -1.64
C VAL A 78 -6.91 -5.77 -0.68
N ARG A 79 -7.57 -6.91 -0.96
CA ARG A 79 -8.56 -7.49 -0.04
C ARG A 79 -7.98 -7.79 1.34
N GLN A 80 -6.73 -8.27 1.41
CA GLN A 80 -6.09 -8.54 2.69
C GLN A 80 -5.91 -7.26 3.54
N ILE A 81 -5.57 -6.14 2.90
CA ILE A 81 -5.47 -4.84 3.58
C ILE A 81 -6.85 -4.44 4.11
N MET A 82 -7.88 -4.43 3.26
CA MET A 82 -9.24 -4.03 3.62
C MET A 82 -9.84 -4.88 4.76
N VAL A 83 -9.67 -6.21 4.70
CA VAL A 83 -10.12 -7.11 5.77
C VAL A 83 -9.40 -6.81 7.08
N THR A 84 -8.10 -6.56 7.02
CA THR A 84 -7.31 -6.21 8.21
C THR A 84 -7.77 -4.87 8.78
N MET A 85 -7.99 -3.86 7.94
CA MET A 85 -8.51 -2.56 8.38
C MET A 85 -9.86 -2.70 9.06
N LYS A 86 -10.80 -3.41 8.43
CA LYS A 86 -12.16 -3.62 8.97
C LYS A 86 -12.15 -4.37 10.31
N ASN A 87 -11.31 -5.39 10.45
CA ASN A 87 -11.24 -6.17 11.69
C ASN A 87 -10.60 -5.40 12.85
N ASN A 88 -9.99 -4.23 12.60
CA ASN A 88 -9.30 -3.41 13.60
C ASN A 88 -9.83 -1.96 13.61
N ASP A 89 -11.06 -1.72 13.15
CA ASP A 89 -11.72 -0.41 13.15
C ASP A 89 -10.95 0.71 12.41
N LEU A 90 -10.14 0.35 11.41
CA LEU A 90 -9.38 1.26 10.55
C LEU A 90 -10.07 1.49 9.19
N ASP A 91 -11.27 0.95 8.95
CA ASP A 91 -12.01 1.06 7.67
C ASP A 91 -12.68 2.42 7.43
N LYS A 92 -12.53 3.36 8.36
CA LYS A 92 -13.09 4.72 8.29
C LYS A 92 -12.04 5.83 8.15
N ILE A 93 -10.78 5.48 7.98
CA ILE A 93 -9.70 6.46 7.77
C ILE A 93 -9.64 6.86 6.30
N ASN A 94 -9.01 8.01 5.99
CA ASN A 94 -8.86 8.43 4.59
C ASN A 94 -8.02 7.39 3.84
N GLY A 95 -8.34 7.14 2.58
CA GLY A 95 -7.73 6.08 1.78
C GLY A 95 -8.48 4.75 1.81
N ALA A 96 -9.37 4.52 2.78
CA ALA A 96 -10.15 3.27 2.83
C ALA A 96 -11.13 3.13 1.65
N ALA A 97 -11.79 4.23 1.26
CA ALA A 97 -12.71 4.24 0.13
C ALA A 97 -11.96 4.09 -1.20
N GLU A 98 -10.85 4.81 -1.34
CA GLU A 98 -9.99 4.81 -2.52
C GLU A 98 -9.36 3.42 -2.73
N LEU A 99 -8.97 2.74 -1.64
CA LEU A 99 -8.51 1.36 -1.69
C LEU A 99 -9.61 0.39 -2.18
N ALA A 100 -10.87 0.66 -1.81
CA ALA A 100 -12.00 -0.11 -2.32
C ALA A 100 -12.21 0.13 -3.82
N GLU A 101 -12.03 1.38 -4.30
CA GLU A 101 -12.04 1.69 -5.74
C GLU A 101 -10.94 0.93 -6.48
N VAL A 102 -9.70 0.95 -5.97
CA VAL A 102 -8.59 0.20 -6.54
C VAL A 102 -8.95 -1.28 -6.66
N LEU A 103 -9.53 -1.89 -5.61
CA LEU A 103 -9.97 -3.27 -5.68
C LEU A 103 -10.99 -3.51 -6.79
N ARG A 104 -12.00 -2.65 -6.91
CA ARG A 104 -13.02 -2.76 -7.96
C ARG A 104 -12.40 -2.68 -9.35
N SER A 105 -11.48 -1.74 -9.55
CA SER A 105 -10.77 -1.57 -10.82
C SER A 105 -9.95 -2.81 -11.18
N ILE A 106 -9.21 -3.39 -10.23
CA ILE A 106 -8.49 -4.66 -10.44
C ILE A 106 -9.48 -5.75 -10.85
N GLU A 107 -10.57 -5.93 -10.10
CA GLU A 107 -11.54 -6.99 -10.35
C GLU A 107 -12.23 -6.86 -11.72
N SER A 108 -12.45 -5.64 -12.20
CA SER A 108 -13.04 -5.36 -13.51
C SER A 108 -12.06 -5.39 -14.68
N ALA A 109 -10.75 -5.35 -14.41
CA ALA A 109 -9.74 -5.26 -15.45
C ALA A 109 -9.81 -6.45 -16.43
N LYS A 110 -9.73 -6.13 -17.73
CA LYS A 110 -9.89 -7.06 -18.86
C LYS A 110 -8.58 -7.43 -19.53
N ASN A 111 -7.55 -6.61 -19.38
CA ASN A 111 -6.22 -6.79 -19.97
C ASN A 111 -5.14 -6.33 -18.98
N LEU A 112 -3.86 -6.53 -19.33
CA LEU A 112 -2.73 -6.16 -18.49
C LEU A 112 -2.48 -4.65 -18.47
N ASP A 113 -2.84 -3.91 -19.53
CA ASP A 113 -2.73 -2.45 -19.58
C ASP A 113 -3.60 -1.78 -18.49
N GLU A 114 -4.87 -2.19 -18.41
CA GLU A 114 -5.81 -1.71 -17.38
C GLU A 114 -5.30 -2.01 -15.96
N LEU A 115 -4.57 -3.11 -15.75
CA LEU A 115 -3.94 -3.40 -14.46
C LEU A 115 -2.70 -2.52 -14.21
N ALA A 116 -1.95 -2.20 -15.26
CA ALA A 116 -0.71 -1.44 -15.18
C ALA A 116 -0.96 0.03 -14.85
N GLU A 117 -2.02 0.61 -15.42
CA GLU A 117 -2.49 1.98 -15.16
C GLU A 117 -2.85 2.22 -13.68
N LEU A 118 -3.16 1.17 -12.91
CA LEU A 118 -3.50 1.29 -11.49
C LEU A 118 -2.30 1.55 -10.59
N THR A 119 -1.07 1.47 -11.09
CA THR A 119 0.16 1.59 -10.29
C THR A 119 0.24 2.93 -9.56
N GLU A 120 0.08 4.04 -10.27
CA GLU A 120 0.10 5.38 -9.66
C GLU A 120 -1.10 5.63 -8.75
N THR A 121 -2.25 5.01 -9.06
CA THR A 121 -3.43 5.09 -8.20
C THR A 121 -3.18 4.37 -6.87
N MET A 122 -2.61 3.16 -6.93
CA MET A 122 -2.23 2.38 -5.74
C MET A 122 -1.15 3.10 -4.93
N HIS A 123 -0.17 3.73 -5.59
CA HIS A 123 0.86 4.54 -4.94
C HIS A 123 0.27 5.75 -4.21
N SER A 124 -0.65 6.48 -4.85
CA SER A 124 -1.35 7.61 -4.21
C SER A 124 -2.17 7.16 -3.00
N VAL A 125 -2.87 6.02 -3.10
CA VAL A 125 -3.63 5.44 -1.99
C VAL A 125 -2.71 4.99 -0.85
N ASN A 126 -1.50 4.51 -1.16
CA ASN A 126 -0.50 4.15 -0.16
C ASN A 126 -0.11 5.36 0.72
N HIS A 127 0.12 6.51 0.10
CA HIS A 127 0.40 7.76 0.82
C HIS A 127 -0.77 8.19 1.69
N LEU A 128 -1.97 8.27 1.10
CA LEU A 128 -3.17 8.70 1.83
C LEU A 128 -3.48 7.83 3.06
N LEU A 129 -3.31 6.51 2.92
CA LEU A 129 -3.45 5.58 4.04
C LEU A 129 -2.32 5.75 5.06
N SER A 130 -1.07 5.89 4.63
CA SER A 130 0.07 6.04 5.54
C SER A 130 -0.05 7.30 6.39
N ASP A 131 -0.43 8.42 5.78
CA ASP A 131 -0.72 9.67 6.49
C ASP A 131 -1.82 9.47 7.53
N SER A 132 -2.93 8.82 7.15
CA SER A 132 -4.04 8.58 8.06
C SER A 132 -3.73 7.60 9.20
N LEU A 133 -2.85 6.62 8.95
CA LEU A 133 -2.37 5.69 9.96
C LEU A 133 -1.46 6.38 10.97
N GLU A 134 -0.71 7.39 10.55
CA GLU A 134 0.15 8.18 11.44
C GLU A 134 -0.67 9.09 12.38
N GLU A 135 -1.77 9.66 11.90
CA GLU A 135 -2.61 10.61 12.66
C GLU A 135 -3.55 9.96 13.68
N LYS A 136 -4.10 8.79 13.36
CA LYS A 136 -5.03 8.04 14.23
C LYS A 136 -4.27 7.36 15.38
#